data_AF-A0A7S2IUZ4-F1
#
_entry.id   AF-A0A7S2IUZ4-F1
#
_cell.length_a   1.000
_cell.length_b   1.000
_cell.length_c   1.000
_cell.angle_alpha   90.00
_cell.angle_beta   90.00
_cell.angle_gamma   90.00
#
_symmetry.space_group_name_H-M   'P 1'
#
loop_
_entity.id
_entity.type
_entity.pdbx_description
1 polymer ?
#
loop_
_entity_poly.entity_id
_entity_poly.type
_entity_poly.pdbx_seq_one_letter_code
_entity_poly.pdbx_strand_id
1 'polypeptide(L)'
;AEQLVTVLTQMGPTYVKVGQALSIRADLLEPPYIAALTGLQDRVPAFPTEEARAIMAREWELVDDATIDVRIFDQLSSQPVAAASLGQVYKGTLKQGGRQVAIKVQRPGMLERISLDLFLIRSLAGIVKRTLNPNTALVE
;
A
#
# COMPACT_ATOMS: atom_id res chain seq x y z
N ALA A 1 -15.18 20.47 4.02
CA ALA A 1 -14.25 19.31 4.09
C ALA A 1 -14.96 17.99 3.74
N GLU A 2 -15.97 17.54 4.48
CA GLU A 2 -16.69 16.26 4.21
C GLU A 2 -17.36 16.16 2.82
N GLN A 3 -17.89 17.26 2.29
CA GLN A 3 -18.44 17.29 0.94
C GLN A 3 -17.38 16.99 -0.14
N LEU A 4 -16.14 17.44 0.08
CA LEU A 4 -15.03 17.16 -0.84
C LEU A 4 -14.70 15.66 -0.85
N VAL A 5 -14.64 15.03 0.32
CA VAL A 5 -14.46 13.58 0.46
C VAL A 5 -15.55 12.83 -0.32
N THR A 6 -16.81 13.20 -0.10
CA THR A 6 -17.96 12.57 -0.76
C THR A 6 -17.89 12.68 -2.29
N VAL A 7 -17.57 13.87 -2.81
CA VAL A 7 -17.43 14.10 -4.25
C VAL A 7 -16.27 13.27 -4.82
N LEU A 8 -15.10 13.27 -4.17
CA LEU A 8 -13.94 12.50 -4.62
C LEU A 8 -14.22 11.00 -4.63
N THR A 9 -14.97 10.48 -3.65
CA THR A 9 -15.40 9.08 -3.61
C THR A 9 -16.38 8.75 -4.73
N GLN A 10 -17.37 9.61 -4.99
CA GLN A 10 -18.37 9.42 -6.06
C GLN A 10 -17.76 9.47 -7.46
N MET A 11 -16.73 10.29 -7.66
CA MET A 11 -16.01 10.38 -8.94
C MET A 11 -15.10 9.17 -9.22
N GLY A 12 -14.94 8.28 -8.23
CA GLY A 12 -14.30 6.98 -8.39
C GLY A 12 -12.81 6.94 -8.01
N PRO A 13 -12.16 5.77 -8.21
CA PRO A 13 -10.89 5.43 -7.57
C PRO A 13 -9.73 6.38 -7.90
N THR A 14 -9.74 6.99 -9.08
CA THR A 14 -8.73 7.99 -9.48
C THR A 14 -8.79 9.24 -8.60
N TYR A 15 -9.99 9.74 -8.29
CA TYR A 15 -10.19 10.94 -7.49
C TYR A 15 -9.97 10.69 -5.99
N VAL A 16 -10.26 9.47 -5.53
CA VAL A 16 -9.86 9.02 -4.19
C VAL A 16 -8.35 9.14 -4.00
N LYS A 17 -7.55 8.73 -5.00
CA LYS A 17 -6.07 8.87 -4.93
C LYS A 17 -5.58 10.30 -4.92
N VAL A 18 -6.26 11.19 -5.66
CA VAL A 18 -5.97 12.63 -5.58
C VAL A 18 -6.24 13.14 -4.16
N GLY A 19 -7.36 12.74 -3.55
CA GLY A 19 -7.67 13.06 -2.16
C GLY A 19 -6.63 12.54 -1.17
N GLN A 20 -6.17 11.30 -1.35
CA GLN A 20 -5.10 10.70 -0.54
C GLN A 20 -3.78 11.48 -0.70
N ALA A 21 -3.38 11.86 -1.93
CA ALA A 21 -2.17 12.63 -2.18
C ALA A 21 -2.25 14.05 -1.57
N LEU A 22 -3.42 14.68 -1.59
CA LEU A 22 -3.66 15.97 -0.95
C LEU A 22 -3.65 15.89 0.58
N SER A 23 -4.09 14.76 1.16
CA SER A 23 -4.14 14.56 2.62
C SER A 23 -2.76 14.60 3.30
N ILE A 24 -1.68 14.40 2.55
CA ILE A 24 -0.30 14.43 3.08
C ILE A 24 0.44 15.75 2.79
N ARG A 25 -0.23 16.73 2.17
CA ARG A 25 0.33 18.04 1.81
C ARG A 25 -0.23 19.14 2.70
N ALA A 26 0.26 19.19 3.94
CA ALA A 26 -0.18 20.16 4.95
C ALA A 26 0.12 21.63 4.58
N ASP A 27 0.97 21.84 3.57
CA ASP A 27 1.29 23.13 2.98
C ASP A 27 0.23 23.62 1.97
N LEU A 28 -0.66 22.74 1.49
CA LEU A 28 -1.64 23.07 0.43
C LEU A 28 -3.07 23.24 0.94
N LEU A 29 -3.41 22.71 2.11
CA LEU A 29 -4.78 22.65 2.61
C LEU A 29 -4.87 23.05 4.09
N GLU A 30 -5.98 23.67 4.47
CA GLU A 30 -6.25 23.97 5.87
C GLU A 30 -6.54 22.69 6.68
N PRO A 31 -6.25 22.68 8.00
CA PRO A 31 -6.39 21.50 8.87
C PRO A 31 -7.73 20.74 8.76
N PRO A 32 -8.90 21.40 8.62
CA PRO A 32 -10.18 20.69 8.46
C PRO A 32 -10.26 19.82 7.20
N TYR A 33 -9.61 20.24 6.10
CA TYR A 33 -9.58 19.47 4.85
C TYR A 33 -8.61 18.30 4.94
N ILE A 34 -7.44 18.49 5.56
CA ILE A 34 -6.46 17.43 5.80
C ILE A 34 -7.10 16.31 6.63
N ALA A 35 -7.78 16.66 7.72
CA ALA A 35 -8.42 15.69 8.60
C ALA A 35 -9.49 14.87 7.86
N ALA A 36 -10.35 15.51 7.08
CA ALA A 36 -11.38 14.80 6.29
C ALA A 36 -10.77 13.91 5.21
N LEU A 37 -9.77 14.41 4.46
CA LEU A 37 -9.09 13.64 3.41
C LEU A 37 -8.23 12.51 3.98
N THR A 38 -7.78 12.60 5.23
CA THR A 38 -7.10 11.49 5.93
C THR A 38 -8.05 10.30 6.08
N GLY A 39 -9.37 10.52 6.15
CA GLY A 39 -10.37 9.46 6.11
C GLY A 39 -10.41 8.69 4.79
N LEU A 40 -9.93 9.29 3.68
CA LEU A 40 -9.75 8.59 2.40
C LEU A 40 -8.50 7.70 2.38
N GLN A 41 -7.60 7.84 3.35
CA GLN A 41 -6.43 6.98 3.42
C GLN A 41 -6.85 5.54 3.68
N ASP A 42 -6.14 4.66 3.02
CA ASP A 42 -6.32 3.22 3.05
C ASP A 42 -6.06 2.67 4.48
N ARG A 43 -7.11 2.57 5.29
CA ARG A 43 -7.14 1.64 6.45
C ARG A 43 -7.35 0.23 5.91
N VAL A 44 -6.32 -0.30 5.26
CA VAL A 44 -6.40 -1.59 4.60
C VAL A 44 -6.33 -2.68 5.67
N PRO A 45 -7.39 -3.50 5.81
CA PRO A 45 -7.34 -4.62 6.74
C PRO A 45 -6.22 -5.58 6.35
N ALA A 46 -5.74 -6.39 7.29
CA ALA A 46 -4.85 -7.48 6.93
C ALA A 46 -5.55 -8.44 5.95
N PHE A 47 -4.79 -8.98 5.01
CA PHE A 47 -5.23 -10.15 4.24
C PHE A 47 -4.94 -11.43 5.05
N PRO A 48 -5.58 -12.57 4.72
CA PRO A 48 -5.45 -13.80 5.51
C PRO A 48 -4.00 -14.19 5.78
N THR A 49 -3.68 -14.53 7.04
CA THR A 49 -2.32 -14.93 7.41
C THR A 49 -1.86 -16.19 6.67
N GLU A 50 -2.77 -17.11 6.36
CA GLU A 50 -2.47 -18.31 5.57
C GLU A 50 -1.90 -17.94 4.19
N GLU A 51 -2.53 -16.99 3.50
CA GLU A 51 -2.05 -16.47 2.22
C GLU A 51 -0.69 -15.76 2.38
N ALA A 52 -0.50 -14.99 3.46
CA ALA A 52 0.77 -14.34 3.74
C ALA A 52 1.90 -15.34 3.98
N ARG A 53 1.62 -16.42 4.72
CA ARG A 53 2.58 -17.51 4.97
C ARG A 53 2.88 -18.30 3.70
N ALA A 54 1.89 -18.55 2.84
CA ALA A 54 2.11 -19.17 1.54
C ALA A 54 3.02 -18.31 0.64
N ILE A 55 2.83 -16.99 0.64
CA ILE A 55 3.74 -16.06 -0.07
C ILE A 55 5.15 -16.15 0.51
N MET A 56 5.31 -16.07 1.83
CA MET A 56 6.61 -16.22 2.49
C MET A 56 7.31 -17.53 2.09
N ALA A 57 6.60 -18.66 2.14
CA ALA A 57 7.15 -19.97 1.80
C ALA A 57 7.62 -20.01 0.33
N ARG A 58 6.80 -19.48 -0.59
CA ARG A 58 7.14 -19.42 -2.02
C ARG A 58 8.39 -18.56 -2.28
N GLU A 59 8.44 -17.35 -1.72
CA GLU A 59 9.56 -16.42 -1.94
C GLU A 59 10.88 -16.89 -1.29
N TRP A 60 10.79 -17.77 -0.28
CA TRP A 60 11.95 -18.40 0.36
C TRP A 60 12.21 -19.83 -0.11
N GLU A 61 11.57 -20.27 -1.20
CA GLU A 61 11.76 -21.58 -1.82
C GLU A 61 11.59 -22.76 -0.83
N LEU A 62 10.64 -22.63 0.09
CA LEU A 62 10.30 -23.67 1.07
C LEU A 62 9.28 -24.66 0.49
N VAL A 63 9.27 -25.88 1.04
CA VAL A 63 8.34 -26.94 0.63
C VAL A 63 6.89 -26.57 0.96
N ASP A 64 6.68 -25.98 2.14
CA ASP A 64 5.39 -25.54 2.64
C ASP A 64 5.55 -24.42 3.67
N ASP A 65 4.43 -23.87 4.13
CA ASP A 65 4.41 -22.84 5.16
C ASP A 65 4.74 -23.38 6.56
N ALA A 66 4.54 -24.67 6.83
CA ALA A 66 4.93 -25.31 8.09
C ALA A 66 6.46 -25.28 8.28
N THR A 67 7.22 -25.32 7.19
CA THR A 67 8.68 -25.26 7.19
C THR A 67 9.23 -23.92 7.69
N ILE A 68 8.44 -22.84 7.64
CA ILE A 68 8.85 -21.49 8.08
C ILE A 68 9.28 -21.48 9.55
N ASP A 69 8.48 -22.08 10.43
CA ASP A 69 8.73 -22.10 11.88
C ASP A 69 9.79 -23.14 12.27
N VAL A 70 10.06 -24.12 11.40
CA VAL A 70 11.08 -25.14 11.62
C VAL A 70 12.46 -24.65 11.20
N ARG A 71 12.56 -23.90 10.09
CA ARG A 71 13.85 -23.57 9.46
C ARG A 71 14.29 -22.12 9.68
N ILE A 72 13.35 -21.17 9.74
CA ILE A 72 13.67 -19.74 9.65
C ILE A 72 13.48 -19.04 10.99
N PHE A 73 12.30 -19.18 11.60
CA PHE A 73 11.92 -18.42 12.79
C PHE A 73 11.84 -19.28 14.05
N ASP A 74 12.39 -18.75 15.14
CA ASP A 74 12.15 -19.29 16.48
C ASP A 74 10.75 -18.89 16.98
N GLN A 75 10.36 -17.66 16.64
CA GLN A 75 9.02 -17.13 16.90
C GLN A 75 8.59 -16.27 15.71
N LEU A 76 7.36 -16.45 15.25
CA LEU A 76 6.72 -15.57 14.28
C LEU A 76 5.32 -15.24 14.82
N SER A 77 4.91 -13.98 14.73
CA SER A 77 3.60 -13.56 15.21
C SER A 77 2.49 -14.23 14.40
N SER A 78 1.46 -14.75 15.06
CA SER A 78 0.30 -15.39 14.40
C SER A 78 -0.58 -14.40 13.63
N GLN A 79 -0.51 -13.13 14.02
CA GLN A 79 -1.21 -12.01 13.38
C GLN A 79 -0.20 -10.94 12.96
N PRO A 80 -0.50 -10.16 11.91
CA PRO A 80 0.35 -9.05 11.52
C PRO A 80 0.30 -7.94 12.59
N VAL A 81 1.46 -7.33 12.85
CA VAL A 81 1.60 -6.17 13.75
C VAL A 81 1.20 -4.87 13.07
N ALA A 82 1.19 -4.83 11.74
CA ALA A 82 0.73 -3.70 10.95
C ALA A 82 0.24 -4.16 9.56
N ALA A 83 -0.70 -3.43 8.97
CA ALA A 83 -1.14 -3.62 7.59
C ALA A 83 -1.17 -2.26 6.88
N ALA A 84 -0.78 -2.24 5.61
CA ALA A 84 -0.75 -1.07 4.77
C ALA A 84 -1.13 -1.45 3.32
N SER A 85 -1.26 -0.44 2.45
CA SER A 85 -1.68 -0.62 1.05
C SER A 85 -0.85 -1.64 0.28
N LEU A 86 0.48 -1.65 0.47
CA LEU A 86 1.40 -2.55 -0.25
C LEU A 86 1.56 -3.94 0.38
N GLY A 87 1.11 -4.14 1.62
CA GLY A 87 1.39 -5.38 2.34
C GLY A 87 1.20 -5.28 3.85
N GLN A 88 1.50 -6.36 4.56
CA GLN A 88 1.40 -6.44 6.02
C GLN A 88 2.70 -6.91 6.65
N VAL A 89 2.90 -6.54 7.91
CA VAL A 89 4.15 -6.76 8.64
C VAL A 89 3.92 -7.73 9.78
N TYR A 90 4.78 -8.72 9.90
CA TYR A 90 4.85 -9.66 11.02
C TYR A 90 6.08 -9.39 11.86
N LYS A 91 6.00 -9.68 13.15
CA LYS A 91 7.16 -9.66 14.04
C LYS A 91 7.70 -11.08 14.15
N GLY A 92 9.00 -11.28 13.97
CA GLY A 92 9.63 -12.57 14.16
C GLY A 92 10.99 -12.49 14.83
N THR A 93 11.46 -13.63 15.29
CA THR A 93 12.79 -13.85 15.85
C THR A 93 13.45 -14.95 15.03
N LEU A 94 14.59 -14.68 14.41
CA LEU A 94 15.30 -15.67 13.59
C LEU A 94 15.91 -16.76 14.47
N LYS A 95 15.85 -18.02 14.03
CA LYS A 95 16.55 -19.13 14.71
C LYS A 95 18.06 -18.91 14.71
N GLN A 96 18.58 -18.43 13.59
CA GLN A 96 19.99 -18.09 13.48
C GLN A 96 20.26 -16.78 14.23
N GLY A 97 20.91 -16.90 15.39
CA GLY A 97 21.40 -15.75 16.16
C GLY A 97 20.35 -14.99 16.96
N GLY A 98 19.08 -15.44 17.00
CA GLY A 98 18.05 -14.88 17.90
C GLY A 98 17.65 -13.43 17.59
N ARG A 99 17.96 -12.92 16.40
CA ARG A 99 17.70 -11.52 16.05
C ARG A 99 16.21 -11.28 15.82
N GLN A 100 15.66 -10.23 16.43
CA GLN A 100 14.30 -9.75 16.12
C GLN A 100 14.27 -9.03 14.77
N VAL A 101 13.26 -9.36 13.96
CA VAL A 101 13.06 -8.83 12.62
C VAL A 101 11.59 -8.50 12.37
N ALA A 102 11.36 -7.57 11.44
CA ALA A 102 10.05 -7.26 10.90
C ALA A 102 9.95 -7.85 9.48
N ILE A 103 8.98 -8.74 9.26
CA ILE A 103 8.77 -9.42 7.99
C ILE A 103 7.61 -8.73 7.28
N LYS A 104 7.92 -7.96 6.23
CA LYS A 104 6.90 -7.33 5.41
C LYS A 104 6.54 -8.25 4.24
N VAL A 105 5.29 -8.69 4.19
CA VAL A 105 4.74 -9.50 3.10
C VAL A 105 3.97 -8.59 2.16
N GLN A 106 4.34 -8.61 0.88
CA GLN A 106 3.62 -7.87 -0.16
C GLN A 106 2.21 -8.46 -0.31
N ARG A 107 1.21 -7.58 -0.50
CA ARG A 107 -0.16 -8.02 -0.79
C ARG A 107 -0.22 -8.80 -2.12
N PRO A 108 -1.02 -9.86 -2.21
CA PRO A 108 -1.26 -10.55 -3.48
C PRO A 108 -1.82 -9.60 -4.54
N GLY A 109 -1.36 -9.75 -5.79
CA GLY A 109 -1.84 -8.95 -6.93
C GLY A 109 -1.43 -7.47 -6.89
N MET A 110 -0.36 -7.11 -6.17
CA MET A 110 0.05 -5.71 -6.02
C MET A 110 0.68 -5.13 -7.29
N LEU A 111 1.36 -5.96 -8.09
CA LEU A 111 1.98 -5.55 -9.35
C LEU A 111 0.94 -5.05 -10.35
N GLU A 112 -0.17 -5.76 -10.48
CA GLU A 112 -1.28 -5.41 -11.36
C GLU A 112 -1.93 -4.10 -10.92
N ARG A 113 -2.12 -3.91 -9.60
CA ARG A 113 -2.63 -2.67 -9.03
C ARG A 113 -1.70 -1.49 -9.32
N ILE A 114 -0.41 -1.63 -9.05
CA ILE A 114 0.58 -0.58 -9.34
C ILE A 114 0.62 -0.27 -10.84
N SER A 115 0.54 -1.28 -11.70
CA SER A 115 0.54 -1.09 -13.15
C SER A 115 -0.67 -0.30 -13.63
N LEU A 116 -1.86 -0.60 -13.09
CA LEU A 116 -3.08 0.16 -13.36
C LEU A 116 -2.96 1.61 -12.88
N ASP A 117 -2.38 1.82 -11.70
CA ASP A 117 -2.17 3.14 -11.12
C ASP A 117 -1.29 4.01 -12.01
N LEU A 118 -0.16 3.47 -12.45
CA LEU A 118 0.77 4.14 -13.36
C LEU A 118 0.13 4.39 -14.72
N PHE A 119 -0.67 3.45 -15.23
CA PHE A 119 -1.43 3.64 -16.46
C PHE A 119 -2.39 4.83 -16.36
N LEU A 120 -3.19 4.91 -15.30
CA LEU A 120 -4.14 6.01 -15.08
C LEU A 120 -3.43 7.36 -14.96
N ILE A 121 -2.34 7.42 -14.20
CA ILE A 121 -1.53 8.64 -14.06
C ILE A 121 -0.98 9.09 -15.42
N ARG A 122 -0.45 8.15 -16.22
CA ARG A 122 0.08 8.43 -17.56
C ARG A 122 -1.02 8.92 -18.51
N SER A 123 -2.20 8.32 -18.46
CA SER A 123 -3.37 8.76 -19.26
C SER A 123 -3.78 10.18 -18.89
N LEU A 124 -3.87 10.50 -17.60
CA LEU A 124 -4.18 11.85 -17.13
C LEU A 124 -3.10 12.86 -17.53
N ALA A 125 -1.83 12.50 -17.40
CA ALA A 125 -0.72 13.36 -17.81
C ALA A 125 -0.80 13.71 -19.30
N GLY A 126 -1.17 12.75 -20.15
CA GLY A 126 -1.41 12.98 -21.58
C GLY A 126 -2.55 13.97 -21.85
N ILE A 127 -3.65 13.89 -21.10
CA ILE A 127 -4.77 14.83 -21.20
C ILE A 127 -4.34 16.23 -20.76
N VAL A 128 -3.71 16.34 -19.58
CA VAL A 128 -3.21 17.60 -19.01
C VAL A 128 -2.22 18.29 -19.96
N LYS A 129 -1.28 17.54 -20.55
CA LYS A 129 -0.34 18.08 -21.55
C LYS A 129 -1.09 18.70 -22.74
N ARG A 130 -2.15 18.03 -23.20
CA ARG A 130 -2.94 18.46 -24.36
C ARG A 130 -3.85 19.66 -24.08
N THR A 131 -4.33 19.82 -22.85
CA THR A 131 -5.30 20.88 -22.50
C THR A 131 -4.70 22.09 -21.77
N LEU A 132 -3.60 21.92 -21.01
CA LEU A 132 -3.07 22.96 -20.12
C LEU A 132 -1.67 23.47 -20.48
N ASN A 133 -1.03 22.88 -21.52
CA ASN A 133 0.34 23.17 -21.94
C ASN A 133 1.32 23.47 -20.77
N PRO A 134 1.40 22.61 -19.73
CA PRO A 134 2.26 22.89 -18.60
C PRO A 134 3.72 22.61 -18.99
N ASN A 135 4.57 23.63 -18.92
CA ASN A 135 6.02 23.52 -19.10
C ASN A 135 6.69 22.74 -17.94
N THR A 136 6.40 21.44 -17.79
CA THR A 136 6.95 20.63 -16.70
C THR A 136 7.62 19.38 -17.25
N ALA A 137 8.91 19.20 -16.91
CA ALA A 137 9.84 18.21 -17.43
C ALA A 137 9.61 16.76 -16.95
N LEU A 138 8.38 16.38 -16.59
CA LEU A 138 8.05 15.06 -16.03
C LEU A 138 7.70 14.01 -17.10
N VAL A 139 7.83 14.33 -18.39
CA VAL A 139 7.37 13.47 -19.50
C VAL A 139 8.35 13.47 -20.68
N GLU A 140 9.64 13.29 -20.42
CA GLU A 140 10.58 12.69 -21.39
C GLU A 140 10.81 11.22 -21.05
#